data_AF-A0A200I1L9-F1
#
_entry.id   AF-A0A200I1L9-F1
#
_cell.length_a   1.000
_cell.length_b   1.000
_cell.length_c   1.000
_cell.angle_alpha   90.00
_cell.angle_beta   90.00
_cell.angle_gamma   90.00
#
_symmetry.space_group_name_H-M   'P 1'
#
loop_
_entity.id
_entity.type
_entity.pdbx_description
1 polymer ?
#
loop_
_entity_poly.entity_id
_entity_poly.type
_entity_poly.pdbx_seq_one_letter_code
_entity_poly.pdbx_strand_id
1 'polypeptide(L)'
;NDAPKYCANIVDTQLKNNEVILSGEIPARCIQEYRSDLTFFTNGRSVCLTELKGYHVTTGEPVCQPRRPNSRIDKVRYMFNKIT
;
A
#
# COMPACT_ATOMS: atom_id res chain seq x y z
N ASN A 1 -2.23 -17.38 -2.58
CA ASN A 1 -1.40 -16.23 -3.00
C ASN A 1 -2.26 -14.99 -2.89
N ASP A 2 -2.01 -14.18 -1.86
CA ASP A 2 -2.73 -12.96 -1.50
C ASP A 2 -2.10 -11.68 -2.09
N ALA A 3 -0.88 -11.76 -2.62
CA ALA A 3 -0.18 -10.61 -3.22
C ALA A 3 -1.02 -9.84 -4.26
N PRO A 4 -1.78 -10.49 -5.17
CA PRO A 4 -2.64 -9.78 -6.12
C PRO A 4 -3.74 -8.93 -5.47
N LYS A 5 -4.29 -9.37 -4.32
CA LYS A 5 -5.33 -8.63 -3.57
C LYS A 5 -4.85 -7.24 -3.15
N TYR A 6 -3.56 -7.12 -2.82
CA TYR A 6 -2.96 -5.87 -2.35
C TYR A 6 -2.16 -5.14 -3.42
N CYS A 7 -2.28 -5.56 -4.69
CA CYS A 7 -1.42 -5.09 -5.77
C CYS A 7 0.08 -5.18 -5.42
N ALA A 8 0.46 -6.18 -4.62
CA ALA A 8 1.82 -6.40 -4.19
C ALA A 8 2.54 -7.31 -5.19
N ASN A 9 3.82 -7.08 -5.38
CA ASN A 9 4.69 -7.91 -6.19
C ASN A 9 5.80 -8.49 -5.32
N ILE A 10 5.90 -9.83 -5.29
CA ILE A 10 7.00 -10.52 -4.61
C ILE A 10 8.17 -10.60 -5.59
N VAL A 11 9.31 -10.01 -5.20
CA VAL A 11 10.51 -9.93 -6.03
C VAL A 11 11.47 -11.07 -5.69
N ASP A 12 11.59 -11.40 -4.41
CA ASP A 12 12.55 -12.39 -3.93
C ASP A 12 11.98 -13.24 -2.79
N THR A 13 12.49 -14.47 -2.68
CA THR A 13 12.12 -15.43 -1.65
C THR A 13 13.37 -16.13 -1.15
N GLN A 14 13.65 -15.96 0.15
CA GLN A 14 14.81 -16.56 0.81
C GLN A 14 14.36 -17.48 1.94
N LEU A 15 15.09 -18.58 2.13
CA LEU A 15 14.95 -19.43 3.30
C LEU A 15 16.16 -19.24 4.21
N LYS A 16 15.93 -18.80 5.44
CA LYS A 16 16.99 -18.51 6.41
C LYS A 16 16.54 -18.96 7.79
N ASN A 17 17.34 -19.76 8.48
CA ASN A 17 17.07 -20.22 9.84
C ASN A 17 15.66 -20.83 10.03
N ASN A 18 15.20 -21.64 9.07
CA ASN A 18 13.85 -22.22 9.00
C ASN A 18 12.70 -21.19 8.87
N GLU A 19 13.00 -19.93 8.58
CA GLU A 19 12.03 -18.91 8.23
C GLU A 19 12.06 -18.65 6.73
N VAL A 20 10.88 -18.33 6.18
CA VAL A 20 10.73 -17.88 4.80
C VAL A 20 10.62 -16.36 4.80
N ILE A 21 11.53 -15.70 4.12
CA ILE A 21 11.57 -14.25 3.96
C ILE A 21 11.11 -13.93 2.55
N LEU A 22 9.96 -13.26 2.44
CA LEU A 22 9.44 -12.75 1.17
C LEU A 22 9.77 -11.26 1.09
N SER A 23 10.44 -10.84 0.02
CA SER A 23 10.75 -9.43 -0.25
C SER A 23 10.05 -8.97 -1.51
N GLY A 24 9.52 -7.76 -1.48
CA GLY A 24 8.68 -7.28 -2.57
C GLY A 24 8.27 -5.83 -2.43
N GLU A 25 7.38 -5.41 -3.32
CA GLU A 25 6.82 -4.07 -3.40
C GLU A 25 5.32 -4.12 -3.13
N ILE A 26 4.82 -3.17 -2.35
CA ILE A 26 3.40 -3.02 -2.06
C ILE A 26 3.05 -1.53 -2.06
N PRO A 27 1.90 -1.13 -2.65
CA PRO A 27 1.46 0.25 -2.57
C PRO A 27 1.29 0.69 -1.11
N ALA A 28 1.77 1.90 -0.78
CA ALA A 28 1.70 2.45 0.56
C ALA A 28 0.27 2.52 1.13
N ARG A 29 -0.75 2.57 0.26
CA ARG A 29 -2.16 2.51 0.65
C ARG A 29 -2.62 1.16 1.19
N CYS A 30 -2.00 0.06 0.76
CA CYS A 30 -2.43 -1.30 1.07
C CYS A 30 -1.72 -1.89 2.29
N ILE A 31 -0.60 -1.30 2.72
CA ILE A 31 0.27 -1.91 3.73
C ILE A 31 -0.40 -2.13 5.09
N GLN A 32 -1.28 -1.21 5.50
CA GLN A 32 -1.90 -1.29 6.82
C GLN A 32 -2.87 -2.48 6.91
N GLU A 33 -3.71 -2.67 5.89
CA GLU A 33 -4.62 -3.80 5.79
C GLU A 33 -3.84 -5.12 5.63
N TYR A 34 -2.79 -5.11 4.79
CA TYR A 34 -1.93 -6.28 4.60
C TYR A 34 -1.31 -6.74 5.93
N ARG A 35 -0.80 -5.83 6.76
CA ARG A 35 -0.24 -6.17 8.08
C ARG A 35 -1.27 -6.80 9.01
N SER A 36 -2.50 -6.28 9.02
CA SER A 36 -3.58 -6.83 9.83
C SER A 36 -3.93 -8.25 9.40
N ASP A 37 -4.13 -8.45 8.10
CA ASP A 37 -4.50 -9.75 7.54
C ASP A 37 -3.36 -10.76 7.68
N LEU A 38 -2.11 -10.34 7.47
CA LEU A 38 -0.93 -11.18 7.66
C LEU A 38 -0.79 -11.67 9.11
N THR A 39 -1.04 -10.78 10.09
CA THR A 39 -1.04 -11.13 11.52
C THR A 39 -2.13 -12.16 11.80
N PHE A 40 -3.33 -11.98 11.26
CA PHE A 40 -4.43 -12.92 11.41
C PHE A 40 -4.10 -14.30 10.81
N PHE A 41 -3.65 -14.35 9.55
CA PHE A 41 -3.38 -15.60 8.85
C PHE A 41 -2.19 -16.39 9.42
N THR A 42 -1.23 -15.71 10.04
CA THR A 42 -0.06 -16.36 10.65
C THR A 42 -0.20 -16.59 12.15
N ASN A 43 -1.40 -16.36 12.72
CA ASN A 43 -1.65 -16.44 14.15
C ASN A 43 -0.64 -15.60 14.97
N GLY A 44 -0.34 -14.40 14.50
CA GLY A 44 0.58 -13.46 15.14
C GLY A 44 2.07 -13.78 15.00
N ARG A 45 2.44 -14.79 14.20
CA ARG A 45 3.85 -15.20 14.02
C ARG A 45 4.59 -14.43 12.94
N SER A 46 3.87 -13.74 12.04
CA SER A 46 4.49 -12.94 11.00
C SER A 46 5.19 -11.70 11.53
N VAL A 47 6.28 -11.32 10.89
CA VAL A 47 6.89 -9.99 11.00
C VAL A 47 6.89 -9.33 9.63
N CYS A 48 6.45 -8.06 9.56
CA CYS A 48 6.39 -7.30 8.32
C CYS A 48 7.16 -5.98 8.45
N LEU A 49 8.35 -5.94 7.86
CA LEU A 49 9.19 -4.75 7.78
C LEU A 49 8.96 -4.04 6.44
N THR A 50 8.97 -2.71 6.46
CA THR A 50 8.73 -1.90 5.26
C THR A 50 9.57 -0.65 5.25
N GLU A 51 10.07 -0.30 4.08
CA GLU A 51 10.77 0.96 3.82
C GLU A 51 10.18 1.64 2.58
N LEU A 52 10.43 2.96 2.46
CA LEU A 52 10.00 3.72 1.28
C LEU A 52 10.94 3.41 0.11
N LYS A 53 10.40 2.85 -0.98
CA LYS A 53 11.15 2.59 -2.21
C LYS A 53 11.10 3.75 -3.20
N GLY A 54 9.91 4.32 -3.42
CA GLY A 54 9.68 5.35 -4.43
C GLY A 54 8.23 5.40 -4.90
N TYR A 55 8.00 6.04 -6.04
CA TYR A 55 6.68 6.16 -6.66
C TYR A 55 6.52 5.15 -7.79
N HIS A 56 5.33 4.59 -7.90
CA HIS A 56 4.95 3.71 -9.00
C HIS A 56 3.74 4.29 -9.73
N VAL A 57 3.85 4.45 -11.06
CA VAL A 57 2.76 4.94 -11.90
C VAL A 57 1.69 3.85 -11.96
N THR A 58 0.47 4.18 -11.56
CA THR A 58 -0.66 3.26 -11.66
C THR A 58 -1.34 3.46 -13.02
N THR A 59 -1.42 2.43 -13.86
CA THR A 59 -2.00 2.49 -15.21
C THR A 59 -3.52 2.20 -15.25
N GLY A 60 -4.21 2.35 -14.13
CA GLY A 60 -5.63 2.05 -13.98
C GLY A 60 -6.46 3.24 -13.53
N GLU A 61 -7.67 2.98 -13.04
CA GLU A 61 -8.53 4.01 -12.47
C GLU A 61 -7.84 4.75 -11.31
N PRO A 62 -8.04 6.07 -11.19
CA PRO A 62 -7.48 6.84 -10.10
C PRO A 62 -8.05 6.34 -8.77
N VAL A 63 -7.16 5.93 -7.87
CA VAL A 63 -7.56 5.53 -6.52
C VAL A 63 -7.81 6.78 -5.68
N CYS A 64 -9.07 7.07 -5.39
CA CYS A 64 -9.46 8.15 -4.52
C CYS A 64 -9.42 7.70 -3.06
N GLN A 65 -8.33 8.04 -2.35
CA GLN A 65 -8.29 7.82 -0.91
C GLN A 65 -8.98 8.97 -0.17
N PRO A 66 -9.86 8.66 0.81
CA PRO A 66 -10.38 9.68 1.69
C PRO A 66 -9.21 10.27 2.48
N ARG A 67 -9.01 11.58 2.33
CA ARG A 67 -8.04 12.33 3.13
C ARG A 67 -8.75 12.99 4.30
N ARG A 68 -7.97 13.37 5.31
CA ARG A 68 -8.49 14.25 6.37
C ARG A 68 -8.92 15.59 5.75
N PRO A 69 -10.13 16.10 6.10
CA PRO A 69 -10.56 17.43 5.68
C PRO A 69 -9.55 18.50 6.12
N ASN A 70 -9.29 19.48 5.26
CA ASN A 70 -8.40 20.59 5.56
C ASN A 70 -8.99 21.88 4.98
N SER A 71 -9.71 22.64 5.81
CA SER A 71 -10.46 23.82 5.39
C SER A 71 -9.60 24.88 4.69
N ARG A 72 -8.29 24.98 4.99
CA ARG A 72 -7.37 25.92 4.35
C ARG A 72 -7.05 25.53 2.92
N ILE A 73 -6.77 24.24 2.68
CA ILE A 73 -6.36 23.75 1.36
C ILE A 73 -7.58 23.42 0.49
N ASP A 74 -8.69 23.04 1.11
CA ASP A 74 -9.87 22.55 0.40
C ASP A 74 -10.64 23.67 -0.31
N LYS A 75 -10.53 24.91 0.21
CA LYS A 75 -11.09 26.10 -0.43
C LYS A 75 -10.37 26.51 -1.71
N VAL A 76 -9.13 26.07 -1.91
CA VAL A 76 -8.27 26.48 -3.04
C VAL A 76 -7.97 25.35 -4.03
N ARG A 77 -8.47 24.14 -3.79
CA ARG A 77 -8.28 22.97 -4.67
C ARG A 77 -9.41 22.83 -5.71
N TYR A 78 -9.56 23.84 -6.56
CA TYR A 78 -10.28 23.65 -7.81
C TYR A 78 -9.25 23.38 -8.90
N MET A 79 -9.14 22.12 -9.37
CA MET A 79 -8.29 21.80 -10.55
C MET A 79 -8.80 22.50 -11.81
N PHE A 80 -10.10 22.79 -11.85
CA PHE A 80 -10.76 23.48 -12.95
C PHE A 80 -11.62 24.59 -12.37
N ASN A 81 -11.47 25.80 -12.91
CA ASN A 81 -12.41 26.89 -12.66
C ASN A 81 -13.53 26.80 -13.68
N LYS A 82 -14.78 26.90 -13.23
CA LYS A 82 -15.92 26.99 -14.13
C LYS A 82 -15.87 28.33 -14.83
N ILE A 83 -15.77 28.34 -16.16
CA ILE A 83 -15.93 29.56 -16.95
C ILE A 83 -17.40 29.94 -16.84
N THR A 84 -17.67 31.15 -16.35
CA THR A 84 -19.02 31.75 -16.27
C THR A 84 -19.20 32.67 -17.45
#